data_AF-A0A947ZFK3-F1
#
_entry.id   AF-A0A947ZFK3-F1
#
_cell.length_a   1.000
_cell.length_b   1.000
_cell.length_c   1.000
_cell.angle_alpha   90.00
_cell.angle_beta   90.00
_cell.angle_gamma   90.00
#
_symmetry.space_group_name_H-M   'P 1'
#
loop_
_entity.id
_entity.type
_entity.pdbx_description
1 polymer ?
#
loop_
_entity_poly.entity_id
_entity_poly.type
_entity_poly.pdbx_seq_one_letter_code
_entity_poly.pdbx_strand_id
1 'polypeptide(L)'
;MRKNLARCKHALSNTLLLGLILSSMGGCSKGKDENQTREKIRKEVKREVATQLSSHKQKPPNSFAGGGQPSVKSPRDAMSGSNDSPEKIRRKISILELRLKKMQLGTGSSPQAIASLKQSLTKLRSRLAVLEAGGKPALGKLSKEEWDKKVADGIKKTGKTAYTMSRSLVMMIINGPNIDYSDAYVRPRMRRAANKGLHFSRIRAGGIFHALGLENGDLVTEVDKTPLDSMDKLMIIALALRTKPSVTVTILRNGKSLSSTITFTP
;
A
#
# COMPACT_ATOMS: atom_id res chain seq x y z
N MET A 1 -9.66 -5.59 43.47
CA MET A 1 -10.14 -4.31 42.91
C MET A 1 -10.58 -4.46 41.43
N ARG A 2 -11.65 -5.22 41.14
CA ARG A 2 -12.13 -5.45 39.74
C ARG A 2 -13.65 -5.32 39.55
N LYS A 3 -14.38 -4.70 40.49
CA LYS A 3 -15.85 -4.57 40.42
C LYS A 3 -16.38 -3.15 40.12
N ASN A 4 -15.52 -2.12 40.02
CA ASN A 4 -15.98 -0.73 39.86
C ASN A 4 -15.93 -0.17 38.42
N LEU A 5 -15.42 -0.92 37.43
CA LEU A 5 -15.30 -0.41 36.05
C LEU A 5 -16.58 -0.62 35.19
N ALA A 6 -17.53 -1.44 35.64
CA ALA A 6 -18.77 -1.71 34.91
C ALA A 6 -19.88 -0.67 35.15
N ARG A 7 -19.88 0.01 36.31
CA ARG A 7 -20.92 0.99 36.64
C ARG A 7 -20.74 2.36 35.97
N CYS A 8 -19.53 2.72 35.53
CA CYS A 8 -19.29 3.98 34.81
C CYS A 8 -19.74 3.97 33.34
N LYS A 9 -19.85 2.81 32.68
CA LYS A 9 -20.31 2.75 31.28
C LYS A 9 -21.82 2.96 31.13
N HIS A 10 -22.61 2.61 32.13
CA HIS A 10 -24.06 2.83 32.11
C HIS A 10 -24.47 4.29 32.40
N ALA A 11 -23.69 5.02 33.21
CA ALA A 11 -24.00 6.42 33.51
C ALA A 11 -23.74 7.38 32.34
N LEU A 12 -22.76 7.06 31.47
CA LEU A 12 -22.41 7.87 30.29
C LEU A 12 -23.29 7.60 29.06
N SER A 13 -24.01 6.47 29.04
CA SER A 13 -24.95 6.15 27.94
C SER A 13 -26.31 6.85 28.11
N ASN A 14 -26.76 7.09 29.34
CA ASN A 14 -28.07 7.70 29.60
C ASN A 14 -28.07 9.24 29.53
N THR A 15 -26.94 9.91 29.72
CA THR A 15 -26.83 11.37 29.55
C THR A 15 -26.73 11.79 28.09
N LEU A 16 -26.17 10.94 27.22
CA LEU A 16 -26.15 11.16 25.77
C LEU A 16 -27.51 10.90 25.10
N LEU A 17 -28.37 10.05 25.70
CA LEU A 17 -29.71 9.77 25.17
C LEU A 17 -30.73 10.87 25.53
N LEU A 18 -30.58 11.54 26.67
CA LEU A 18 -31.42 12.69 27.06
C LEU A 18 -31.07 13.98 26.28
N GLY A 19 -29.82 14.13 25.82
CA GLY A 19 -29.41 15.27 24.99
C GLY A 19 -29.96 15.24 23.56
N LEU A 20 -30.30 14.06 23.04
CA LEU A 20 -30.86 13.89 21.69
C LEU A 20 -32.38 14.05 21.64
N ILE A 21 -33.10 13.89 22.76
CA ILE A 21 -34.56 14.03 22.81
C ILE A 21 -34.99 15.50 22.97
N LEU A 22 -34.16 16.36 23.55
CA LEU A 22 -34.45 17.80 23.69
C LEU A 22 -34.26 18.63 22.41
N SER A 23 -33.79 18.04 21.31
CA SER A 23 -33.65 18.74 20.01
C SER A 23 -34.90 18.65 19.11
N SER A 24 -35.97 18.00 19.58
CA SER A 24 -37.17 17.70 18.78
C SER A 24 -38.44 18.47 19.21
N MET A 25 -38.38 19.34 20.22
CA MET A 25 -39.51 20.21 20.56
C MET A 25 -39.15 21.65 20.23
N GLY A 26 -39.86 22.18 19.24
CA GLY A 26 -39.57 23.46 18.61
C GLY A 26 -39.83 24.67 19.49
N GLY A 27 -39.68 25.84 18.87
CA GLY A 27 -40.10 27.10 19.46
C GLY A 27 -39.13 28.23 19.18
N CYS A 28 -39.52 29.12 18.28
CA CYS A 28 -38.91 30.41 17.98
C CYS A 28 -38.37 31.16 19.22
N SER A 29 -37.09 31.52 19.23
CA SER A 29 -36.65 32.84 19.73
C SER A 29 -35.16 33.14 19.59
N LYS A 30 -34.89 34.27 18.93
CA LYS A 30 -33.80 35.26 19.12
C LYS A 30 -32.36 34.76 19.31
N GLY A 31 -31.57 34.94 18.25
CA GLY A 31 -30.14 34.63 18.12
C GLY A 31 -29.15 35.46 18.95
N LYS A 32 -29.34 35.58 20.27
CA LYS A 32 -28.27 36.04 21.20
C LYS A 32 -27.76 34.95 22.15
N ASP A 33 -28.57 33.97 22.53
CA ASP A 33 -28.17 32.92 23.49
C ASP A 33 -27.32 31.78 22.90
N GLU A 34 -27.40 31.55 21.58
CA GLU A 34 -26.66 30.46 20.94
C GLU A 34 -25.14 30.69 20.94
N ASN A 35 -24.73 31.96 20.83
CA ASN A 35 -23.31 32.32 20.79
C ASN A 35 -22.66 32.22 22.18
N GLN A 36 -23.40 32.55 23.24
CA GLN A 36 -22.95 32.41 24.61
C GLN A 36 -22.86 30.93 25.03
N THR A 37 -23.79 30.11 24.57
CA THR A 37 -23.79 28.66 24.79
C THR A 37 -22.60 27.99 24.08
N ARG A 38 -22.28 28.41 22.85
CA ARG A 38 -21.11 27.93 22.10
C ARG A 38 -19.78 28.35 22.73
N GLU A 39 -19.68 29.57 23.25
CA GLU A 39 -18.49 30.08 23.97
C GLU A 39 -18.25 29.29 25.27
N LYS A 40 -19.33 28.95 25.99
CA LYS A 40 -19.26 28.15 27.22
C LYS A 40 -18.78 26.73 26.95
N ILE A 41 -19.35 26.06 25.93
CA ILE A 41 -18.90 24.73 25.48
C ILE A 41 -17.44 24.76 25.02
N ARG A 42 -17.02 25.81 24.31
CA ARG A 42 -15.62 25.96 23.85
C ARG A 42 -14.65 26.08 25.01
N LYS A 43 -15.01 26.80 26.08
CA LYS A 43 -14.20 26.94 27.29
C LYS A 43 -14.12 25.64 28.09
N GLU A 44 -15.23 24.90 28.19
CA GLU A 44 -15.30 23.59 28.86
C GLU A 44 -14.35 22.58 28.18
N VAL A 45 -14.47 22.43 26.85
CA VAL A 45 -13.64 21.48 26.07
C VAL A 45 -12.15 21.85 26.14
N LYS A 46 -11.83 23.15 26.17
CA LYS A 46 -10.43 23.61 26.26
C LYS A 46 -9.81 23.31 27.63
N ARG A 47 -10.60 23.34 28.71
CA ARG A 47 -10.17 22.93 30.05
C ARG A 47 -9.95 21.42 30.11
N GLU A 48 -10.86 20.63 29.55
CA GLU A 48 -10.77 19.17 29.60
C GLU A 48 -9.59 18.62 28.79
N VAL A 49 -9.30 19.22 27.63
CA VAL A 49 -8.08 18.91 26.84
C VAL A 49 -6.81 19.29 27.61
N ALA A 50 -6.79 20.42 28.32
CA ALA A 50 -5.64 20.82 29.13
C ALA A 50 -5.39 19.87 30.31
N THR A 51 -6.45 19.38 30.96
CA THR A 51 -6.37 18.42 32.07
C THR A 51 -5.88 17.03 31.62
N GLN A 52 -6.19 16.61 30.38
CA GLN A 52 -5.66 15.35 29.84
C GLN A 52 -4.21 15.45 29.35
N LEU A 53 -3.75 16.66 29.00
CA LEU A 53 -2.35 16.90 28.63
C LEU A 53 -1.43 16.98 29.87
N SER A 54 -1.94 17.33 31.05
CA SER A 54 -1.15 17.39 32.30
C SER A 54 -0.99 16.04 33.00
N SER A 55 -1.90 15.08 32.78
CA SER A 55 -1.81 13.73 33.35
C SER A 55 -0.82 12.81 32.64
N HIS A 56 -0.24 13.24 31.51
CA HIS A 56 0.71 12.44 30.70
C HIS A 56 2.19 12.75 30.99
N LYS A 57 2.50 13.47 32.07
CA LYS A 57 3.87 13.97 32.39
C LYS A 57 4.45 13.42 33.70
N GLN A 58 4.11 12.20 34.12
CA GLN A 58 4.83 11.50 35.18
C GLN A 58 5.46 10.21 34.65
N LYS A 59 6.72 10.34 34.21
CA LYS A 59 7.65 9.22 34.11
C LYS A 59 8.47 9.22 35.41
N PRO A 60 8.49 8.13 36.21
CA PRO A 60 9.31 8.10 37.42
C PRO A 60 10.81 8.02 37.06
N PRO A 61 11.69 8.55 37.91
CA PRO A 61 13.14 8.54 37.69
C PRO A 61 13.73 7.13 37.90
N ASN A 62 14.77 6.84 37.11
CA ASN A 62 15.64 5.68 37.24
C ASN A 62 16.25 5.60 38.64
N SER A 63 16.09 4.46 39.31
CA SER A 63 16.97 4.02 40.39
C SER A 63 17.87 2.89 39.90
N PHE A 64 19.17 3.10 40.11
CA PHE A 64 20.28 2.18 39.89
C PHE A 64 20.37 1.22 41.09
N ALA A 65 20.48 -0.10 40.85
CA ALA A 65 21.27 -1.05 41.65
C ALA A 65 20.99 -2.51 41.23
N GLY A 66 22.05 -3.33 41.16
CA GLY A 66 21.96 -4.78 41.44
C GLY A 66 22.26 -5.71 40.26
N GLY A 67 23.40 -6.39 40.32
CA GLY A 67 23.93 -7.25 39.28
C GLY A 67 23.17 -8.56 39.05
N GLY A 68 23.43 -9.15 37.88
CA GLY A 68 23.00 -10.47 37.48
C GLY A 68 23.20 -10.68 35.99
N GLN A 69 24.36 -11.19 35.57
CA GLN A 69 24.50 -11.79 34.22
C GLN A 69 23.50 -12.95 34.10
N PRO A 70 22.87 -13.14 32.93
CA PRO A 70 23.42 -14.18 32.08
C PRO A 70 23.32 -13.89 30.56
N SER A 71 24.29 -14.48 29.86
CA SER A 71 24.20 -15.01 28.49
C SER A 71 23.89 -14.03 27.35
N VAL A 72 24.99 -13.65 26.70
CA VAL A 72 25.10 -13.02 25.37
C VAL A 72 24.01 -13.48 24.39
N LYS A 73 23.09 -12.57 24.07
CA LYS A 73 22.36 -12.57 22.78
C LYS A 73 22.96 -11.47 21.91
N SER A 74 23.28 -11.84 20.68
CA SER A 74 24.04 -11.06 19.70
C SER A 74 23.38 -9.70 19.37
N PRO A 75 24.13 -8.58 19.24
CA PRO A 75 23.58 -7.23 19.01
C PRO A 75 22.94 -6.95 17.64
N ARG A 76 22.53 -7.95 16.84
CA ARG A 76 22.07 -7.72 15.45
C ARG A 76 20.60 -7.33 15.27
N ASP A 77 19.77 -7.34 16.31
CA ASP A 77 18.33 -7.09 16.18
C ASP A 77 17.89 -5.63 16.41
N ALA A 78 18.82 -4.71 16.66
CA ALA A 78 18.52 -3.33 17.06
C ALA A 78 18.76 -2.28 15.97
N MET A 79 18.51 -2.57 14.69
CA MET A 79 18.44 -1.52 13.65
C MET A 79 17.47 -1.90 12.51
N SER A 80 16.18 -1.71 12.78
CA SER A 80 15.13 -1.64 11.74
C SER A 80 14.06 -0.67 12.23
N GLY A 81 14.38 0.62 12.17
CA GLY A 81 13.40 1.70 12.31
C GLY A 81 12.49 1.74 11.09
N SER A 82 11.67 0.71 10.89
CA SER A 82 10.67 0.69 9.84
C SER A 82 9.61 1.75 10.13
N ASN A 83 9.30 2.57 9.13
CA ASN A 83 8.42 3.74 9.26
C ASN A 83 6.93 3.42 9.49
N ASP A 84 6.61 2.18 9.87
CA ASP A 84 5.33 1.51 9.59
C ASP A 84 4.70 0.81 10.82
N SER A 85 4.95 1.31 12.03
CA SER A 85 4.24 0.80 13.21
C SER A 85 2.73 1.15 13.16
N PRO A 86 1.82 0.21 13.51
CA PRO A 86 0.37 0.44 13.55
C PRO A 86 -0.02 1.67 14.40
N GLU A 87 0.69 1.90 15.51
CA GLU A 87 0.48 3.07 16.36
C GLU A 87 0.75 4.39 15.62
N LYS A 88 1.81 4.43 14.80
CA LYS A 88 2.19 5.64 14.05
C LYS A 88 1.14 5.96 12.98
N ILE A 89 0.52 4.94 12.39
CA ILE A 89 -0.58 5.07 11.42
C ILE A 89 -1.87 5.51 12.11
N ARG A 90 -2.21 4.94 13.28
CA ARG A 90 -3.34 5.40 14.11
C ARG A 90 -3.23 6.89 14.44
N ARG A 91 -2.06 7.35 14.89
CA ARG A 91 -1.80 8.77 15.17
C ARG A 91 -2.00 9.66 13.93
N LYS A 92 -1.53 9.23 12.76
CA LYS A 92 -1.73 9.96 11.49
C LYS A 92 -3.21 10.04 11.09
N ILE A 93 -3.96 8.94 11.23
CA ILE A 93 -5.41 8.91 10.94
C ILE A 93 -6.13 9.93 11.83
N SER A 94 -5.89 9.91 13.14
CA SER A 94 -6.53 10.84 14.07
C SER A 94 -6.25 12.32 13.74
N ILE A 95 -5.00 12.65 13.35
CA ILE A 95 -4.65 14.03 12.94
C ILE A 95 -5.43 14.45 11.69
N LEU A 96 -5.55 13.57 10.69
CA LEU A 96 -6.26 13.87 9.46
C LEU A 96 -7.78 13.95 9.65
N GLU A 97 -8.35 13.14 10.54
CA GLU A 97 -9.76 13.23 10.94
C GLU A 97 -10.09 14.57 11.60
N LEU A 98 -9.22 15.05 12.50
CA LEU A 98 -9.35 16.36 13.12
C LEU A 98 -9.27 17.49 12.09
N ARG A 99 -8.34 17.38 11.13
CA ARG A 99 -8.23 18.33 10.01
C ARG A 99 -9.49 18.33 9.14
N LEU A 100 -10.02 17.15 8.82
CA LEU A 100 -11.25 16.98 8.05
C LEU A 100 -12.45 17.63 8.76
N LYS A 101 -12.62 17.38 10.06
CA LYS A 101 -13.68 17.97 10.88
C LYS A 101 -13.57 19.50 10.95
N LYS A 102 -12.35 20.04 11.11
CA LYS A 102 -12.10 21.50 11.10
C LYS A 102 -12.48 22.14 9.76
N MET A 103 -12.15 21.49 8.65
CA MET A 103 -12.47 21.99 7.31
C MET A 103 -13.96 21.96 6.99
N GLN A 104 -14.69 20.95 7.49
CA GLN A 104 -16.14 20.85 7.32
C GLN A 104 -16.91 21.89 8.14
N LEU A 105 -16.35 22.33 9.27
CA LEU A 105 -16.95 23.35 10.13
C LEU A 105 -16.54 24.79 9.75
N GLY A 106 -15.50 24.95 8.93
CA GLY A 106 -14.99 26.24 8.47
C GLY A 106 -15.57 26.62 7.11
N THR A 107 -16.24 27.77 7.02
CA THR A 107 -16.66 28.40 5.77
C THR A 107 -15.42 28.85 4.98
N GLY A 108 -14.97 28.06 4.00
CA GLY A 108 -13.83 28.41 3.14
C GLY A 108 -13.00 27.23 2.61
N SER A 109 -13.31 25.98 3.00
CA SER A 109 -12.56 24.82 2.51
C SER A 109 -13.04 24.40 1.12
N SER A 110 -12.13 24.36 0.13
CA SER A 110 -12.45 23.86 -1.21
C SER A 110 -12.94 22.41 -1.15
N PRO A 111 -14.04 22.05 -1.85
CA PRO A 111 -14.54 20.68 -1.95
C PRO A 111 -13.47 19.66 -2.39
N GLN A 112 -12.52 20.10 -3.23
CA GLN A 112 -11.41 19.27 -3.73
C GLN A 112 -10.42 18.92 -2.60
N ALA A 113 -10.15 19.84 -1.68
CA ALA A 113 -9.27 19.62 -0.54
C ALA A 113 -9.89 18.63 0.47
N ILE A 114 -11.21 18.68 0.64
CA ILE A 114 -11.95 17.72 1.45
C ILE A 114 -11.90 16.33 0.82
N ALA A 115 -12.07 16.23 -0.51
CA ALA A 115 -12.01 14.97 -1.24
C ALA A 115 -10.62 14.31 -1.19
N SER A 116 -9.55 15.07 -1.42
CA SER A 116 -8.18 14.54 -1.37
C SER A 116 -7.78 14.07 0.04
N LEU A 117 -8.24 14.77 1.08
CA LEU A 117 -8.05 14.35 2.47
C LEU A 117 -8.84 13.08 2.80
N LYS A 118 -10.08 12.95 2.33
CA LYS A 118 -10.87 11.71 2.46
C LYS A 118 -10.17 10.51 1.80
N GLN A 119 -9.66 10.69 0.58
CA GLN A 119 -8.91 9.63 -0.13
C GLN A 119 -7.66 9.19 0.64
N SER A 120 -6.90 10.16 1.18
CA SER A 120 -5.72 9.88 2.01
C SER A 120 -6.07 9.10 3.28
N LEU A 121 -7.22 9.42 3.88
CA LEU A 121 -7.73 8.79 5.09
C LEU A 121 -8.19 7.35 4.82
N THR A 122 -8.89 7.11 3.72
CA THR A 122 -9.25 5.76 3.25
C THR A 122 -8.00 4.91 3.02
N LYS A 123 -6.97 5.46 2.38
CA LYS A 123 -5.69 4.78 2.15
C LYS A 123 -4.97 4.41 3.45
N LEU A 124 -5.01 5.26 4.47
CA LEU A 124 -4.40 4.95 5.78
C LEU A 124 -5.22 3.95 6.59
N ARG A 125 -6.56 4.00 6.51
CA ARG A 125 -7.44 3.04 7.18
C ARG A 125 -7.29 1.63 6.61
N SER A 126 -7.23 1.49 5.29
CA SER A 126 -6.94 0.19 4.67
C SER A 126 -5.55 -0.32 5.06
N ARG A 127 -4.55 0.59 5.12
CA ARG A 127 -3.20 0.28 5.60
C ARG A 127 -3.19 -0.26 7.04
N LEU A 128 -3.97 0.37 7.92
CA LEU A 128 -4.07 -0.02 9.33
C LEU A 128 -4.79 -1.36 9.51
N ALA A 129 -5.90 -1.57 8.80
CA ALA A 129 -6.66 -2.81 8.87
C ALA A 129 -5.82 -4.04 8.49
N VAL A 130 -4.97 -3.89 7.47
CA VAL A 130 -4.05 -4.95 7.06
C VAL A 130 -3.00 -5.23 8.14
N LEU A 131 -2.40 -4.18 8.73
CA LEU A 131 -1.44 -4.31 9.84
C LEU A 131 -2.01 -4.96 11.10
N GLU A 132 -3.26 -4.67 11.42
CA GLU A 132 -3.94 -5.23 12.60
C GLU A 132 -4.36 -6.68 12.41
N ALA A 133 -4.64 -7.08 11.17
CA ALA A 133 -4.81 -8.48 10.79
C ALA A 133 -3.48 -9.27 10.73
N GLY A 134 -2.36 -8.68 11.16
CA GLY A 134 -1.03 -9.27 11.07
C GLY A 134 -0.43 -9.27 9.65
N GLY A 135 -1.14 -8.69 8.67
CA GLY A 135 -0.66 -8.50 7.31
C GLY A 135 0.17 -7.23 7.16
N LYS A 136 1.15 -7.21 6.26
CA LYS A 136 1.84 -5.96 5.89
C LYS A 136 0.96 -5.22 4.86
N PRO A 137 0.78 -3.90 4.98
CA PRO A 137 -0.14 -3.18 4.12
C PRO A 137 0.34 -3.24 2.67
N ALA A 138 -0.62 -3.34 1.75
CA ALA A 138 -0.39 -3.44 0.30
C ALA A 138 0.26 -2.17 -0.30
N LEU A 139 1.56 -2.04 -0.02
CA LEU A 139 2.65 -1.72 -0.94
C LEU A 139 3.88 -2.55 -0.51
N GLY A 140 3.61 -3.66 0.21
CA GLY A 140 4.59 -4.60 0.74
C GLY A 140 4.77 -5.75 -0.23
N LYS A 141 6.03 -6.16 -0.40
CA LYS A 141 6.49 -7.34 -1.14
C LYS A 141 5.47 -8.48 -0.97
N LEU A 142 4.78 -8.85 -2.07
CA LEU A 142 4.10 -10.14 -2.11
C LEU A 142 5.13 -11.20 -1.71
N SER A 143 4.75 -12.15 -0.86
CA SER A 143 5.60 -13.32 -0.66
C SER A 143 5.85 -13.95 -2.04
N LYS A 144 7.00 -14.62 -2.18
CA LYS A 144 7.39 -15.21 -3.46
C LYS A 144 6.32 -16.20 -3.95
N GLU A 145 5.72 -16.92 -3.00
CA GLU A 145 4.68 -17.90 -3.23
C GLU A 145 3.36 -17.24 -3.70
N GLU A 146 2.98 -16.10 -3.11
CA GLU A 146 1.80 -15.34 -3.56
C GLU A 146 2.02 -14.70 -4.93
N TRP A 147 3.24 -14.27 -5.22
CA TRP A 147 3.61 -13.75 -6.53
C TRP A 147 3.47 -14.84 -7.59
N ASP A 148 4.04 -16.01 -7.35
CA ASP A 148 3.98 -17.14 -8.27
C ASP A 148 2.54 -17.58 -8.52
N LYS A 149 1.71 -17.61 -7.48
CA LYS A 149 0.28 -17.90 -7.63
C LYS A 149 -0.43 -16.86 -8.51
N LYS A 150 -0.16 -15.56 -8.30
CA LYS A 150 -0.74 -14.49 -9.13
C LYS A 150 -0.28 -14.54 -10.58
N VAL A 151 0.99 -14.90 -10.82
CA VAL A 151 1.54 -15.09 -12.16
C VAL A 151 0.86 -16.28 -12.85
N ALA A 152 0.70 -17.40 -12.14
CA ALA A 152 0.03 -18.58 -12.65
C ALA A 152 -1.47 -18.33 -12.95
N ASP A 153 -2.17 -17.62 -12.07
CA ASP A 153 -3.59 -17.27 -12.27
C ASP A 153 -3.77 -16.26 -13.41
N GLY A 154 -2.82 -15.33 -13.55
CA GLY A 154 -2.90 -14.23 -14.50
C GLY A 154 -2.37 -14.52 -15.89
N ILE A 155 -1.60 -15.60 -16.10
CA ILE A 155 -1.06 -16.00 -17.41
C ILE A 155 -1.60 -17.38 -17.79
N LYS A 156 -2.31 -17.44 -18.92
CA LYS A 156 -2.88 -18.67 -19.46
C LYS A 156 -2.30 -18.95 -20.83
N LYS A 157 -1.93 -20.20 -21.09
CA LYS A 157 -1.49 -20.65 -22.42
C LYS A 157 -2.71 -21.06 -23.23
N THR A 158 -2.98 -20.33 -24.32
CA THR A 158 -4.15 -20.52 -25.19
C THR A 158 -3.80 -21.36 -26.42
N GLY A 159 -2.52 -21.43 -26.80
CA GLY A 159 -2.04 -22.26 -27.91
C GLY A 159 -0.55 -22.58 -27.80
N LYS A 160 0.05 -23.13 -28.87
CA LYS A 160 1.47 -23.50 -28.89
C LYS A 160 2.40 -22.31 -28.65
N THR A 161 2.07 -21.16 -29.23
CA THR A 161 2.80 -19.88 -29.13
C THR A 161 1.88 -18.70 -28.77
N ALA A 162 0.68 -18.99 -28.26
CA ALA A 162 -0.31 -17.98 -27.91
C ALA A 162 -0.58 -17.99 -26.40
N TYR A 163 -0.48 -16.82 -25.78
CA TYR A 163 -0.65 -16.62 -24.35
C TYR A 163 -1.66 -15.51 -24.08
N THR A 164 -2.38 -15.62 -22.98
CA THR A 164 -3.32 -14.63 -22.51
C THR A 164 -2.89 -14.16 -21.14
N MET A 165 -2.81 -12.85 -20.92
CA MET A 165 -2.37 -12.27 -19.65
C MET A 165 -3.37 -11.23 -19.13
N SER A 166 -3.71 -11.26 -17.83
CA SER A 166 -4.61 -10.27 -17.24
C SER A 166 -3.99 -8.88 -17.22
N ARG A 167 -4.79 -7.86 -17.57
CA ARG A 167 -4.42 -6.43 -17.47
C ARG A 167 -4.01 -6.06 -16.06
N SER A 168 -4.71 -6.60 -15.07
CA SER A 168 -4.41 -6.37 -13.66
C SER A 168 -3.00 -6.86 -13.32
N LEU A 169 -2.57 -8.01 -13.85
CA LEU A 169 -1.22 -8.53 -13.67
C LEU A 169 -0.18 -7.63 -14.36
N VAL A 170 -0.42 -7.19 -15.59
CA VAL A 170 0.46 -6.23 -16.29
C VAL A 170 0.65 -4.96 -15.47
N MET A 171 -0.44 -4.40 -14.94
CA MET A 171 -0.35 -3.20 -14.11
C MET A 171 0.37 -3.46 -12.78
N MET A 172 0.19 -4.64 -12.18
CA MET A 172 0.93 -5.04 -10.97
C MET A 172 2.43 -5.19 -11.25
N ILE A 173 2.81 -5.75 -12.41
CA ILE A 173 4.20 -5.84 -12.83
C ILE A 173 4.74 -4.42 -12.99
N ILE A 174 4.19 -3.63 -13.90
CA ILE A 174 4.76 -2.32 -14.27
C ILE A 174 4.76 -1.32 -13.11
N ASN A 175 3.71 -1.31 -12.28
CA ASN A 175 3.58 -0.37 -11.15
C ASN A 175 4.12 -0.94 -9.83
N GLY A 176 4.54 -2.21 -9.82
CA GLY A 176 5.03 -2.88 -8.64
C GLY A 176 6.34 -2.24 -8.19
N PRO A 177 6.51 -1.94 -6.88
CA PRO A 177 7.76 -1.39 -6.37
C PRO A 177 8.96 -2.34 -6.51
N ASN A 178 8.72 -3.60 -6.88
CA ASN A 178 9.72 -4.60 -7.19
C ASN A 178 9.28 -5.36 -8.44
N ILE A 179 9.48 -4.82 -9.65
CA ILE A 179 9.64 -5.72 -10.79
C ILE A 179 10.94 -6.45 -10.50
N ASP A 180 10.81 -7.62 -9.89
CA ASP A 180 11.97 -8.42 -9.60
C ASP A 180 12.43 -9.04 -10.92
N TYR A 181 13.20 -8.27 -11.68
CA TYR A 181 13.89 -8.77 -12.87
C TYR A 181 14.81 -9.95 -12.51
N SER A 182 15.00 -10.29 -11.23
CA SER A 182 15.73 -11.51 -10.82
C SER A 182 15.03 -12.81 -11.22
N ASP A 183 13.77 -12.77 -11.70
CA ASP A 183 13.12 -13.93 -12.31
C ASP A 183 13.89 -14.46 -13.54
N ALA A 184 14.75 -13.66 -14.16
CA ALA A 184 15.69 -14.09 -15.19
C ALA A 184 16.98 -13.26 -15.21
N TYR A 185 18.12 -13.92 -15.45
CA TYR A 185 19.35 -13.23 -15.81
C TYR A 185 19.32 -12.82 -17.29
N VAL A 186 19.10 -11.53 -17.52
CA VAL A 186 19.01 -10.92 -18.85
C VAL A 186 20.30 -10.19 -19.17
N ARG A 187 20.89 -10.49 -20.34
CA ARG A 187 22.10 -9.82 -20.82
C ARG A 187 22.00 -9.46 -22.30
N PRO A 188 22.42 -8.26 -22.73
CA PRO A 188 22.53 -7.95 -24.15
C PRO A 188 23.50 -8.92 -24.83
N ARG A 189 23.13 -9.40 -26.02
CA ARG A 189 24.01 -10.23 -26.85
C ARG A 189 24.54 -9.41 -28.03
N MET A 190 25.81 -9.05 -27.95
CA MET A 190 26.54 -8.39 -29.03
C MET A 190 27.08 -9.42 -30.02
N ARG A 191 26.93 -9.18 -31.32
CA ARG A 191 27.62 -9.94 -32.37
C ARG A 191 28.11 -8.98 -33.44
N ARG A 192 29.44 -8.95 -33.68
CA ARG A 192 30.08 -8.09 -34.69
C ARG A 192 29.65 -6.61 -34.59
N ALA A 193 29.80 -6.03 -33.40
CA ALA A 193 29.48 -4.63 -33.09
C ALA A 193 28.00 -4.19 -33.20
N ALA A 194 27.06 -5.09 -33.49
CA ALA A 194 25.62 -4.83 -33.43
C ALA A 194 24.94 -5.66 -32.33
N ASN A 195 24.04 -5.03 -31.58
CA ASN A 195 23.18 -5.70 -30.60
C ASN A 195 22.14 -6.56 -31.33
N LYS A 196 22.14 -7.87 -31.08
CA LYS A 196 21.24 -8.82 -31.75
C LYS A 196 20.04 -9.24 -30.92
N GLY A 197 19.87 -8.71 -29.72
CA GLY A 197 18.81 -9.12 -28.81
C GLY A 197 19.21 -9.13 -27.34
N LEU A 198 18.25 -9.47 -26.50
CA LEU A 198 18.45 -9.80 -25.09
C LEU A 198 18.44 -11.31 -24.89
N HIS A 199 19.52 -11.83 -24.32
CA HIS A 199 19.66 -13.25 -23.99
C HIS A 199 19.14 -13.51 -22.58
N PHE A 200 18.19 -14.41 -22.45
CA PHE A 200 17.57 -14.81 -21.20
C PHE A 200 18.19 -16.11 -20.69
N SER A 201 18.58 -16.13 -19.42
CA SER A 201 19.17 -17.29 -18.76
C SER A 201 18.82 -17.30 -17.29
N ARG A 202 19.00 -18.43 -16.60
CA ARG A 202 18.59 -18.59 -15.20
C ARG A 202 17.15 -18.16 -14.96
N ILE A 203 16.27 -18.48 -15.90
CA ILE A 203 14.84 -18.22 -15.78
C ILE A 203 14.31 -19.10 -14.65
N ARG A 204 13.67 -18.44 -13.68
CA ARG A 204 13.08 -19.10 -12.52
C ARG A 204 11.78 -19.80 -12.91
N ALA A 205 11.62 -21.05 -12.47
CA ALA A 205 10.35 -21.77 -12.59
C ALA A 205 9.23 -21.03 -11.82
N GLY A 206 8.06 -20.92 -12.45
CA GLY A 206 6.92 -20.18 -11.89
C GLY A 206 7.02 -18.65 -11.99
N GLY A 207 8.15 -18.11 -12.46
CA GLY A 207 8.30 -16.68 -12.73
C GLY A 207 7.56 -16.24 -13.99
N ILE A 208 7.49 -14.93 -14.21
CA ILE A 208 6.75 -14.33 -15.33
C ILE A 208 7.26 -14.85 -16.67
N PHE A 209 8.59 -14.83 -16.87
CA PHE A 209 9.21 -15.25 -18.13
C PHE A 209 8.96 -16.73 -18.43
N HIS A 210 9.01 -17.59 -17.40
CA HIS A 210 8.69 -19.01 -17.54
C HIS A 210 7.21 -19.22 -17.90
N ALA A 211 6.30 -18.51 -17.24
CA ALA A 211 4.86 -18.59 -17.52
C ALA A 211 4.51 -18.10 -18.95
N LEU A 212 5.30 -17.19 -19.52
CA LEU A 212 5.22 -16.77 -20.92
C LEU A 212 5.87 -17.76 -21.90
N GLY A 213 6.44 -18.87 -21.42
CA GLY A 213 7.07 -19.91 -22.22
C GLY A 213 8.48 -19.59 -22.70
N LEU A 214 9.15 -18.60 -22.10
CA LEU A 214 10.57 -18.37 -22.32
C LEU A 214 11.39 -19.44 -21.58
N GLU A 215 12.44 -19.90 -22.24
CA GLU A 215 13.34 -20.93 -21.77
C GLU A 215 14.77 -20.41 -21.65
N ASN A 216 15.57 -21.13 -20.87
CA ASN A 216 16.99 -20.82 -20.71
C ASN A 216 17.71 -20.93 -22.06
N GLY A 217 18.39 -19.86 -22.46
CA GLY A 217 19.11 -19.80 -23.74
C GLY A 217 18.35 -19.09 -24.86
N ASP A 218 17.11 -18.64 -24.59
CA ASP A 218 16.35 -17.85 -25.55
C ASP A 218 16.97 -16.47 -25.78
N LEU A 219 16.96 -16.04 -27.04
CA LEU A 219 17.36 -14.70 -27.45
C LEU A 219 16.13 -13.96 -27.98
N VAL A 220 15.65 -12.96 -27.24
CA VAL A 220 14.57 -12.10 -27.69
C VAL A 220 15.16 -11.02 -28.58
N THR A 221 14.78 -11.01 -29.86
CA THR A 221 15.31 -10.08 -30.86
C THR A 221 14.41 -8.88 -31.05
N GLU A 222 13.09 -9.09 -31.00
CA GLU A 222 12.09 -8.07 -31.31
C GLU A 222 10.85 -8.23 -30.43
N VAL A 223 10.24 -7.10 -30.10
CA VAL A 223 8.91 -7.06 -29.47
C VAL A 223 8.08 -6.03 -30.23
N ASP A 224 6.95 -6.47 -30.75
CA ASP A 224 6.02 -5.66 -31.54
C ASP A 224 6.72 -4.87 -32.67
N LYS A 225 7.51 -5.60 -33.48
CA LYS A 225 8.34 -5.07 -34.58
C LYS A 225 9.41 -4.05 -34.15
N THR A 226 9.61 -3.86 -32.86
CA THR A 226 10.67 -3.00 -32.32
C THR A 226 11.87 -3.86 -31.94
N PRO A 227 13.08 -3.58 -32.48
CA PRO A 227 14.27 -4.34 -32.14
C PRO A 227 14.66 -4.11 -30.68
N LEU A 228 14.92 -5.21 -29.97
CA LEU A 228 15.23 -5.22 -28.56
C LEU A 228 16.74 -5.36 -28.35
N ASP A 229 17.45 -4.24 -28.38
CA ASP A 229 18.91 -4.22 -28.29
C ASP A 229 19.46 -3.99 -26.88
N SER A 230 18.63 -3.47 -25.97
CA SER A 230 19.04 -2.97 -24.66
C SER A 230 17.91 -3.15 -23.64
N MET A 231 18.29 -3.12 -22.35
CA MET A 231 17.33 -3.18 -21.26
C MET A 231 16.41 -1.95 -21.23
N ASP A 232 16.93 -0.78 -21.58
CA ASP A 232 16.15 0.46 -21.60
C ASP A 232 14.99 0.38 -22.61
N LYS A 233 15.22 -0.21 -23.78
CA LYS A 233 14.14 -0.45 -24.75
C LYS A 233 13.10 -1.43 -24.22
N LEU A 234 13.52 -2.47 -23.48
CA LEU A 234 12.57 -3.37 -22.82
C LEU A 234 11.64 -2.61 -21.88
N MET A 235 12.17 -1.60 -21.16
CA MET A 235 11.38 -0.79 -20.23
C MET A 235 10.37 0.09 -20.96
N ILE A 236 10.81 0.76 -22.03
CA ILE A 236 9.92 1.58 -22.86
C ILE A 236 8.78 0.72 -23.43
N ILE A 237 9.11 -0.48 -23.92
CA ILE A 237 8.12 -1.41 -24.45
C ILE A 237 7.18 -1.89 -23.34
N ALA A 238 7.71 -2.23 -22.16
CA ALA A 238 6.91 -2.61 -21.00
C ALA A 238 5.90 -1.53 -20.61
N LEU A 239 6.30 -0.25 -20.64
CA LEU A 239 5.37 0.87 -20.41
C LEU A 239 4.30 0.98 -21.50
N ALA A 240 4.66 0.73 -22.77
CA ALA A 240 3.70 0.68 -23.87
C ALA A 240 2.70 -0.48 -23.76
N LEU A 241 3.04 -1.56 -23.05
CA LEU A 241 2.10 -2.63 -22.72
C LEU A 241 0.94 -2.15 -21.85
N ARG A 242 0.95 -0.93 -21.30
CA ARG A 242 -0.18 -0.36 -20.53
C ARG A 242 -1.43 -0.07 -21.36
N THR A 243 -1.25 0.19 -22.65
CA THR A 243 -2.34 0.65 -23.54
C THR A 243 -2.64 -0.35 -24.65
N LYS A 244 -1.67 -1.18 -25.03
CA LYS A 244 -1.84 -2.15 -26.13
C LYS A 244 -2.73 -3.34 -25.73
N PRO A 245 -3.56 -3.86 -26.66
CA PRO A 245 -4.41 -5.03 -26.43
C PRO A 245 -3.68 -6.36 -26.64
N SER A 246 -2.63 -6.39 -27.46
CA SER A 246 -1.79 -7.55 -27.69
C SER A 246 -0.37 -7.13 -28.05
N VAL A 247 0.58 -8.05 -27.88
CA VAL A 247 1.98 -7.89 -28.28
C VAL A 247 2.53 -9.18 -28.83
N THR A 248 3.32 -9.07 -29.90
CA THR A 248 4.05 -10.19 -30.51
C THR A 248 5.52 -10.11 -30.12
N VAL A 249 6.09 -11.21 -29.65
CA VAL A 249 7.50 -11.33 -29.27
C VAL A 249 8.19 -12.31 -30.21
N THR A 250 9.29 -11.89 -30.81
CA THR A 250 10.14 -12.73 -31.66
C THR A 250 11.32 -13.26 -30.84
N ILE A 251 11.42 -14.59 -30.78
CA ILE A 251 12.39 -15.33 -29.96
C ILE A 251 13.22 -16.19 -30.89
N LEU A 252 14.53 -16.21 -30.70
CA LEU A 252 15.44 -17.13 -31.37
C LEU A 252 15.85 -18.23 -30.38
N ARG A 253 15.39 -19.45 -30.63
CA ARG A 253 15.67 -20.65 -29.81
C ARG A 253 16.45 -21.66 -30.65
N ASN A 254 17.64 -22.05 -30.20
CA ASN A 254 18.51 -22.98 -30.92
C ASN A 254 18.74 -22.62 -32.41
N GLY A 255 18.78 -21.31 -32.71
CA GLY A 255 18.94 -20.79 -34.08
C GLY A 255 17.66 -20.75 -34.92
N LYS A 256 16.51 -21.17 -34.39
CA LYS A 256 15.20 -21.07 -35.05
C LYS A 256 14.40 -19.89 -34.51
N SER A 257 13.81 -19.10 -35.40
CA SER A 257 12.95 -17.98 -35.02
C SER A 257 11.53 -18.46 -34.71
N LEU A 258 11.00 -18.04 -33.57
CA LEU A 258 9.68 -18.36 -33.05
C LEU A 258 8.96 -17.05 -32.73
N SER A 259 7.72 -16.90 -33.17
CA SER A 259 6.88 -15.75 -32.84
C SER A 259 5.82 -16.17 -31.83
N SER A 260 5.80 -15.50 -30.68
CA SER A 260 4.81 -15.72 -29.63
C SER A 260 3.90 -14.51 -29.48
N THR A 261 2.60 -14.74 -29.43
CA THR A 261 1.60 -13.66 -29.30
C THR A 261 1.00 -13.68 -27.90
N ILE A 262 0.99 -12.52 -27.25
CA ILE A 262 0.43 -12.32 -25.93
C ILE A 262 -0.76 -11.37 -26.06
N THR A 263 -1.94 -11.83 -25.68
CA THR A 263 -3.18 -11.02 -25.67
C THR A 263 -3.52 -10.62 -24.24
N PHE A 264 -3.82 -9.34 -24.02
CA PHE A 264 -4.17 -8.84 -22.69
C PHE A 264 -5.68 -8.83 -22.49
N THR A 265 -6.16 -9.55 -21.47
CA THR A 265 -7.58 -9.50 -21.09
C THR A 265 -7.81 -8.33 -20.13
N PRO A 266 -8.93 -7.60 -20.24
CA PRO A 266 -9.26 -6.50 -19.34
C PRO A 266 -9.27 -6.91 -17.86
#